data_AF-A0AAW7XE25-F1
#
_entry.id   AF-A0AAW7XE25-F1
#
_cell.length_a   1.000
_cell.length_b   1.000
_cell.length_c   1.000
_cell.angle_alpha   90.00
_cell.angle_beta   90.00
_cell.angle_gamma   90.00
#
_symmetry.space_group_name_H-M   'P 1'
#
loop_
_entity.id
_entity.type
_entity.pdbx_description
1 polymer ?
#
loop_
_entity_poly.entity_id
_entity_poly.type
_entity_poly.pdbx_seq_one_letter_code
_entity_poly.pdbx_strand_id
1 'polypeptide(L)' 'AYADACVGHLLNNLDKSEYKENTIIVLMGDHGWHLGEKEHWSKQTLWEEATKTPLIVFDPSKGKNGISMRTVSLIDVYPT' A
#
# COMPACT_ATOMS: atom_id res chain seq x y z
N ALA A 1 -0.83 10.44 -9.54
CA ALA A 1 0.29 10.95 -10.37
C ALA A 1 1.43 11.50 -9.52
N TYR A 2 1.27 12.57 -8.74
CA TYR A 2 2.40 13.14 -7.96
C TYR A 2 2.95 12.20 -6.87
N ALA A 3 2.09 11.65 -6.02
CA ALA A 3 2.52 10.72 -4.97
C ALA A 3 3.23 9.48 -5.54
N ASP A 4 2.71 8.92 -6.64
CA ASP A 4 3.32 7.80 -7.37
C ASP A 4 4.72 8.16 -7.91
N ALA A 5 4.90 9.35 -8.48
CA ALA A 5 6.22 9.83 -8.92
C ALA A 5 7.20 9.98 -7.73
N CYS A 6 6.74 10.45 -6.57
CA CYS A 6 7.56 10.52 -5.36
C CYS A 6 7.98 9.13 -4.86
N VAL A 7 7.08 8.14 -4.91
CA VAL A 7 7.41 6.74 -4.64
C VAL A 7 8.48 6.25 -5.60
N GLY A 8 8.32 6.50 -6.91
CA GLY A 8 9.32 6.17 -7.92
C GLY A 8 10.69 6.80 -7.63
N HIS A 9 10.73 8.06 -7.21
CA HIS A 9 11.96 8.73 -6.80
C HIS A 9 12.66 8.01 -5.63
N LEU A 10 11.89 7.61 -4.60
CA LEU A 10 12.43 6.87 -3.46
C LEU A 10 12.97 5.50 -3.88
N LEU A 11 12.18 4.74 -4.66
CA LEU A 11 12.56 3.41 -5.13
C LEU A 11 13.80 3.43 -6.02
N ASN A 12 13.91 4.41 -6.92
CA ASN A 12 15.08 4.57 -7.80
C ASN A 12 16.38 4.85 -7.03
N ASN A 13 16.30 5.53 -5.88
CA ASN A 13 17.47 5.78 -5.05
C ASN A 13 17.80 4.57 -4.16
N LEU A 14 16.78 3.88 -3.63
CA LEU A 14 16.96 2.62 -2.90
C LEU A 14 17.65 1.56 -3.76
N ASP A 15 17.23 1.43 -5.03
CA ASP A 15 17.79 0.47 -6.00
C ASP A 15 19.28 0.72 -6.31
N LYS A 16 19.75 1.96 -6.15
CA LYS A 16 21.16 2.34 -6.34
C LYS A 16 21.99 2.27 -5.05
N SER A 17 21.35 2.00 -3.92
CA SER A 17 22.01 1.94 -2.61
C SER A 17 22.50 0.53 -2.28
N GLU A 18 23.40 0.43 -1.32
CA GLU A 18 23.82 -0.86 -0.75
C GLU A 18 22.69 -1.62 -0.03
N TYR A 19 21.56 -0.96 0.26
CA TYR A 19 20.43 -1.51 1.01
C TYR A 19 19.37 -2.20 0.15
N LYS A 20 19.51 -2.18 -1.18
CA LYS A 20 18.50 -2.72 -2.13
C LYS A 20 18.02 -4.12 -1.76
N GLU A 21 18.94 -5.02 -1.43
CA GLU A 21 18.65 -6.43 -1.17
C GLU A 21 18.28 -6.72 0.30
N ASN A 22 18.31 -5.71 1.18
CA ASN A 22 18.07 -5.86 2.62
C ASN A 22 17.01 -4.89 3.17
N THR A 23 16.12 -4.40 2.30
CA THR A 23 15.05 -3.48 2.69
C THR A 23 13.69 -4.05 2.32
N ILE A 24 12.86 -4.35 3.32
CA ILE A 24 11.44 -4.66 3.12
C ILE A 24 10.70 -3.34 2.87
N ILE A 25 9.82 -3.33 1.87
CA ILE A 25 9.04 -2.16 1.48
C ILE A 25 7.57 -2.45 1.74
N VAL A 26 6.92 -1.58 2.53
CA VAL A 26 5.49 -1.62 2.80
C VAL A 26 4.86 -0.33 2.27
N LEU A 27 3.99 -0.45 1.26
CA LEU A 27 3.20 0.66 0.74
C LEU A 27 1.73 0.43 1.14
N MET A 28 1.17 1.38 1.90
CA MET A 28 -0.22 1.33 2.33
C MET A 28 -0.88 2.70 2.29
N GLY A 29 -2.20 2.73 2.11
CA GLY A 29 -3.04 3.90 2.43
C GLY A 29 -3.70 3.73 3.80
N ASP A 30 -4.05 4.83 4.46
CA ASP A 30 -4.70 4.84 5.77
C ASP A 30 -6.20 4.49 5.70
N HIS A 31 -6.87 4.88 4.61
CA HIS A 31 -8.26 4.58 4.32
C HIS A 31 -8.56 4.72 2.82
N GLY A 32 -9.75 4.27 2.40
CA GLY A 32 -10.30 4.56 1.08
C GLY A 32 -10.98 5.94 1.00
N TRP A 33 -11.63 6.25 -0.11
CA TRP A 33 -12.33 7.53 -0.31
C TRP A 33 -13.48 7.41 -1.32
N HIS A 34 -14.66 7.90 -0.94
CA HIS A 34 -15.77 8.09 -1.88
C HIS A 34 -15.53 9.30 -2.77
N LEU A 35 -15.77 9.13 -4.06
CA LEU A 35 -15.68 10.15 -5.10
C LEU A 35 -17.05 10.55 -5.66
N GLY A 36 -18.14 10.16 -4.99
CA GLY A 36 -19.52 10.48 -5.36
C GLY A 36 -20.45 9.27 -5.31
N GLU A 37 -19.93 8.08 -5.03
CA GLU A 37 -20.73 6.87 -4.86
C GLU A 37 -21.79 7.08 -3.78
N LYS A 38 -23.02 6.62 -4.06
CA LYS A 38 -24.16 6.73 -3.14
C LYS A 38 -24.41 8.17 -2.66
N GLU A 39 -24.16 9.16 -3.52
CA GLU A 39 -24.27 10.59 -3.19
C GLU A 39 -23.40 11.00 -1.97
N HIS A 40 -22.30 10.27 -1.76
CA HIS A 40 -21.39 10.48 -0.65
C HIS A 40 -20.00 10.93 -1.12
N TRP A 41 -19.34 11.71 -0.27
CA TRP A 41 -17.96 12.14 -0.44
C TRP A 41 -17.22 11.92 0.86
N SER A 42 -15.93 11.58 0.78
CA SER A 42 -15.07 11.23 1.92
C SER A 42 -15.17 9.78 2.39
N LYS A 43 -14.78 9.51 3.64
CA LYS A 43 -14.41 8.19 4.17
C LYS A 43 -15.28 7.69 5.31
N GLN A 44 -16.22 8.49 5.81
CA GLN A 44 -16.94 8.21 7.06
C GLN A 44 -18.10 7.22 6.86
N THR A 45 -17.82 6.08 6.23
CA THR A 45 -18.80 5.00 5.97
C THR A 45 -18.11 3.64 6.05
N LEU A 46 -18.91 2.57 6.03
CA LEU A 46 -18.42 1.18 6.06
C LEU A 46 -18.40 0.51 4.68
N TRP A 47 -18.52 1.28 3.60
CA TRP A 47 -18.51 0.76 2.24
C TRP A 47 -17.09 0.44 1.77
N GLU A 48 -16.97 -0.39 0.73
CA GLU A 48 -15.68 -0.84 0.21
C GLU A 48 -14.81 0.36 -0.23
N GLU A 49 -15.41 1.38 -0.84
CA GLU A 49 -14.71 2.58 -1.31
C GLU A 49 -14.01 3.32 -0.18
N ALA A 50 -14.58 3.33 1.03
CA ALA A 50 -14.02 4.01 2.20
C ALA A 50 -13.07 3.14 3.03
N THR A 51 -13.21 1.81 2.95
CA THR A 51 -12.53 0.87 3.86
C THR A 51 -11.42 0.07 3.19
N LYS A 52 -11.51 -0.16 1.89
CA LYS A 52 -10.48 -0.87 1.12
C LYS A 52 -9.39 0.10 0.68
N THR A 53 -8.16 -0.23 1.05
CA THR A 53 -6.97 0.58 0.79
C THR A 53 -5.90 -0.28 0.12
N PRO A 54 -4.99 0.29 -0.70
CA PRO A 54 -3.81 -0.45 -1.15
C PRO A 54 -2.99 -0.93 0.05
N LEU A 55 -2.54 -2.19 -0.02
CA LEU A 55 -1.50 -2.76 0.84
C LEU A 55 -0.60 -3.63 -0.03
N ILE A 56 0.65 -3.20 -0.20
CA ILE A 56 1.67 -3.91 -0.97
C ILE A 56 2.87 -4.11 -0.05
N VAL A 57 3.31 -5.37 0.07
CA VAL A 57 4.51 -5.74 0.82
C VAL A 57 5.48 -6.40 -0.14
N PHE A 58 6.68 -5.83 -0.24
CA PHE A 58 7.78 -6.37 -1.01
C PHE A 58 8.92 -6.74 -0.06
N ASP A 59 9.35 -7.99 -0.13
CA ASP A 59 10.47 -8.53 0.63
C ASP A 59 11.50 -9.06 -0.39
N PRO A 60 12.69 -8.43 -0.52
CA PRO A 60 13.69 -8.83 -1.52
C PRO A 60 14.21 -10.25 -1.29
N SER A 61 14.10 -10.79 -0.07
CA SER A 61 14.50 -12.16 0.24
C SER A 61 13.51 -13.22 -0.24
N LYS A 62 12.28 -12.80 -0.63
CA LYS A 62 11.22 -13.71 -1.05
C LYS A 62 11.00 -13.63 -2.56
N GLY A 63 11.32 -14.73 -3.25
CA GLY A 63 11.20 -14.84 -4.71
C GLY A 63 9.78 -15.02 -5.28
N LYS A 64 8.71 -14.57 -4.58
CA LYS A 64 7.33 -14.76 -5.07
C LYS A 64 6.56 -13.44 -5.11
N ASN A 65 6.32 -12.98 -6.33
CA ASN A 65 5.26 -12.02 -6.62
C ASN A 65 3.92 -12.76 -6.61
N GLY A 66 2.88 -12.14 -6.05
CA GLY A 66 1.55 -12.73 -6.03
C GLY A 66 0.51 -11.80 -5.43
N ILE A 67 -0.76 -12.15 -5.65
CA ILE A 67 -1.91 -11.46 -5.06
C ILE A 67 -2.46 -12.36 -3.97
N SER A 68 -2.57 -11.84 -2.75
CA SER A 68 -3.27 -12.53 -1.66
C SER A 68 -4.75 -12.18 -1.71
N MET A 69 -5.61 -13.20 -1.70
CA MET A 69 -7.07 -13.04 -1.57
C MET A 69 -7.54 -13.06 -0.11
N ARG A 70 -6.63 -13.12 0.86
CA ARG A 70 -6.98 -13.13 2.28
C ARG A 70 -7.41 -11.74 2.72
N THR A 71 -8.46 -11.66 3.53
CA THR A 71 -8.79 -10.45 4.26
C THR A 71 -7.73 -10.20 5.32
N VAL A 72 -7.24 -8.97 5.38
CA VAL A 72 -6.28 -8.46 6.35
C VAL A 72 -6.73 -7.10 6.85
N SER A 73 -6.19 -6.66 7.98
CA SER A 73 -6.44 -5.36 8.58
C SER A 73 -5.15 -4.54 8.67
N LEU A 74 -5.27 -3.21 8.64
CA LEU A 74 -4.09 -2.34 8.79
C LEU A 74 -3.41 -2.49 10.15
N ILE A 75 -4.13 -2.97 11.17
CA ILE A 75 -3.54 -3.28 12.49
C ILE A 75 -2.56 -4.46 12.42
N ASP A 76 -2.66 -5.31 11.39
CA ASP A 76 -1.78 -6.45 11.19
C ASP A 76 -0.39 -6.03 10.72
N VAL A 77 -0.22 -4.80 10.24
CA VAL A 77 1.07 -4.30 9.75
C VAL A 77 2.12 -4.22 10.86
N TYR A 78 1.75 -3.79 12.07
CA TYR A 78 2.70 -3.70 13.19
C TYR A 78 3.30 -5.04 13.63
N PRO A 79 2.51 -6.11 13.83
CA PRO A 79 3.04 -7.42 14.22
C PRO A 79 3.67 -8.23 13.08
N THR A 80 3.64 -7.74 11.83
CA THR A 80 4.21 -8.40 10.65
C THR A 80 5.72 -8.14 10.56
#